data_AF-A0A937VST5-F1
#
_entry.id   AF-A0A937VST5-F1
#
_cell.length_a   1.000
_cell.length_b   1.000
_cell.length_c   1.000
_cell.angle_alpha   90.00
_cell.angle_beta   90.00
_cell.angle_gamma   90.00
#
_symmetry.space_group_name_H-M   'P 1'
#
loop_
_entity.id
_entity.type
_entity.pdbx_description
1 polymer ?
#
loop_
_entity_poly.entity_id
_entity_poly.type
_entity_poly.pdbx_seq_one_letter_code
_entity_poly.pdbx_strand_id
1 'polypeptide(L)' 'MEDCGLDPAFYANRERDLGELLPWQHIDIGVSQSFLKKEYSNVWQGEETTDCRHEVCHACGLQGWHTACQQKLSQGKI' A
#
# COMPACT_ATOMS: atom_id res chain seq x y z
N MET A 1 0.91 -24.62 -21.13
CA MET A 1 0.16 -23.41 -20.71
C MET A 1 -1.05 -23.21 -21.63
N GLU A 2 -0.89 -23.39 -22.95
CA GLU A 2 -2.00 -23.58 -23.91
C GLU A 2 -2.95 -24.73 -23.54
N ASP A 3 -2.42 -25.87 -23.07
CA ASP A 3 -3.25 -27.02 -22.65
C ASP A 3 -4.20 -26.72 -21.47
N CYS A 4 -3.97 -25.62 -20.76
CA CYS A 4 -4.81 -25.16 -19.65
C CYS A 4 -5.71 -23.98 -20.04
N GLY A 5 -5.68 -23.53 -21.30
CA GLY A 5 -6.43 -22.36 -21.77
C GLY A 5 -5.97 -21.04 -21.17
N LEU A 6 -4.71 -20.94 -20.73
CA LEU A 6 -4.15 -19.74 -20.10
C LEU A 6 -3.21 -19.02 -21.06
N ASP A 7 -3.45 -17.72 -21.26
CA ASP A 7 -2.52 -16.82 -21.97
C ASP A 7 -1.51 -16.21 -20.97
N PRO A 8 -0.22 -16.55 -21.06
CA PRO A 8 0.81 -15.95 -20.21
C PRO A 8 0.95 -14.43 -20.41
N ALA A 9 0.75 -13.93 -21.63
CA ALA A 9 0.93 -12.52 -21.96
C ALA A 9 -0.11 -11.64 -21.24
N PHE A 10 -1.33 -12.16 -21.05
CA PHE A 10 -2.35 -11.54 -20.22
C PHE A 10 -1.84 -11.31 -18.78
N TYR A 11 -1.26 -12.33 -18.13
CA TYR A 11 -0.81 -12.18 -16.74
C TYR A 11 0.43 -11.28 -16.60
N ALA A 12 1.32 -11.31 -17.59
CA ALA A 12 2.57 -10.56 -17.54
C ALA A 12 2.39 -9.06 -17.83
N ASN A 13 1.45 -8.69 -18.70
CA ASN A 13 1.34 -7.31 -19.22
C ASN A 13 0.06 -6.58 -18.83
N ARG A 14 -0.87 -7.24 -18.12
CA ARG A 14 -2.12 -6.59 -17.72
C ARG A 14 -1.86 -5.53 -16.65
N GLU A 15 -2.37 -4.34 -16.90
CA GLU A 15 -2.50 -3.29 -15.88
C GLU A 15 -3.55 -3.69 -14.84
N ARG A 16 -3.22 -3.52 -13.56
CA ARG A 16 -4.12 -3.86 -12.46
C ARG A 16 -4.76 -2.59 -11.92
N ASP A 17 -6.09 -2.58 -11.88
CA ASP A 17 -6.83 -1.52 -11.23
C ASP A 17 -6.54 -1.52 -9.72
N LEU A 18 -6.39 -0.34 -9.11
CA LEU A 18 -6.10 -0.23 -7.66
C LEU A 18 -7.29 -0.70 -6.79
N GLY A 19 -8.51 -0.78 -7.34
CA GLY A 19 -9.68 -1.34 -6.70
C GLY A 19 -9.78 -2.87 -6.81
N GLU A 20 -8.96 -3.52 -7.63
CA GLU A 20 -8.99 -4.97 -7.82
C GLU A 20 -8.55 -5.72 -6.56
N LEU A 21 -9.23 -6.82 -6.25
CA LEU A 21 -8.79 -7.73 -5.18
C LEU A 21 -7.52 -8.47 -5.61
N LEU A 22 -6.46 -8.30 -4.82
CA LEU A 22 -5.22 -9.03 -5.03
C LEU A 22 -5.31 -10.42 -4.38
N PRO A 23 -4.74 -11.47 -5.00
CA PRO A 23 -4.83 -12.82 -4.46
C PRO A 23 -4.18 -12.96 -3.07
N TRP A 24 -3.24 -12.08 -2.72
CA TRP A 24 -2.59 -12.01 -1.40
C TRP A 24 -3.24 -11.02 -0.42
N GLN A 25 -4.32 -10.32 -0.80
CA GLN A 25 -4.93 -9.27 0.04
C GLN A 25 -5.53 -9.78 1.35
N HIS A 26 -5.78 -11.08 1.45
CA HIS A 26 -6.24 -11.74 2.68
C HIS A 26 -5.13 -11.91 3.74
N ILE A 27 -3.86 -11.67 3.38
CA ILE A 27 -2.71 -11.78 4.27
C ILE A 27 -2.52 -10.42 4.95
N ASP A 28 -2.72 -10.38 6.27
CA ASP A 28 -2.40 -9.19 7.06
C ASP A 28 -0.90 -9.17 7.41
N ILE A 29 -0.19 -8.16 6.93
CA ILE A 29 1.23 -7.91 7.19
C ILE A 29 1.47 -6.69 8.09
N GLY A 30 0.41 -6.10 8.66
CA GLY A 30 0.48 -4.90 9.49
C GLY A 30 0.64 -3.59 8.72
N VAL A 31 0.56 -3.62 7.38
CA VAL A 31 0.60 -2.43 6.51
C VAL A 31 -0.78 -2.19 5.90
N SER A 32 -1.26 -0.94 5.95
CA SER A 32 -2.57 -0.58 5.44
C SER A 32 -2.60 -0.53 3.91
N GLN A 33 -3.69 -1.03 3.32
CA GLN A 33 -3.85 -1.00 1.86
C GLN A 33 -3.94 0.43 1.33
N SER A 34 -4.56 1.36 2.08
CA SER A 34 -4.63 2.77 1.72
C SER A 34 -3.26 3.42 1.62
N PHE A 35 -2.33 3.08 2.52
CA PHE A 35 -0.94 3.53 2.44
C PHE A 35 -0.26 2.98 1.19
N LEU A 36 -0.33 1.68 0.92
CA LEU A 36 0.27 1.08 -0.28
C LEU A 36 -0.24 1.71 -1.59
N LYS A 37 -1.54 2.02 -1.67
CA LYS A 37 -2.14 2.72 -2.82
C LYS A 37 -1.59 4.13 -2.99
N LYS A 38 -1.43 4.87 -1.89
CA LYS A 38 -0.82 6.21 -1.89
C LYS A 38 0.63 6.14 -2.35
N GLU A 39 1.43 5.22 -1.81
CA GLU A 39 2.84 5.07 -2.18
C GLU A 39 3.00 4.70 -3.67
N TYR A 40 2.14 3.83 -4.19
CA TYR A 40 2.12 3.52 -5.63
C TYR A 40 1.89 4.77 -6.47
N SER A 41 0.92 5.61 -6.09
CA SER A 41 0.66 6.89 -6.76
C SER A 41 1.86 7.84 -6.70
N ASN A 42 2.51 7.95 -5.53
CA ASN A 42 3.68 8.80 -5.35
C ASN A 42 4.85 8.38 -6.26
N VAL A 43 5.09 7.07 -6.39
CA VAL A 43 6.13 6.52 -7.29
C VAL A 43 5.93 7.00 -8.72
N TRP A 44 4.71 6.95 -9.24
CA TRP A 44 4.42 7.43 -10.61
C TRP A 44 4.52 8.95 -10.77
N GLN A 45 4.41 9.70 -9.68
CA GLN A 45 4.57 11.15 -9.65
C GLN A 45 6.02 11.58 -9.37
N GLY A 46 6.91 10.64 -9.02
CA GLY A 46 8.27 10.95 -8.57
C GLY A 46 8.31 11.65 -7.22
N GLU A 47 7.27 11.48 -6.40
CA GLU A 47 7.17 12.08 -5.07
C GLU A 47 7.78 11.14 -4.02
N GLU A 48 8.58 11.70 -3.12
CA GLU A 48 9.15 10.97 -2.00
C GLU A 48 8.24 11.05 -0.76
N THR A 49 8.10 9.92 -0.08
CA THR A 49 7.43 9.87 1.22
C THR A 49 8.38 10.34 2.31
N THR A 50 7.98 11.38 3.03
CA THR A 50 8.79 12.03 4.06
C THR A 50 9.04 11.12 5.27
N ASP A 51 10.09 11.41 6.05
CA ASP A 51 10.41 10.63 7.25
C ASP A 51 9.39 10.87 8.38
N CYS A 52 8.53 9.87 8.59
CA CYS A 52 7.46 9.91 9.60
C CYS A 52 7.96 9.99 11.05
N ARG A 53 9.28 9.87 11.31
CA ARG A 53 9.87 10.07 12.63
C ARG A 53 9.94 11.56 12.98
N HIS A 54 10.17 12.41 11.99
CA HIS A 54 10.27 13.85 12.15
C HIS A 54 8.99 14.57 11.67
N GLU A 55 8.34 14.04 10.63
CA GLU A 55 7.12 14.60 10.02
C GLU A 55 5.84 13.92 10.50
N VAL A 56 4.67 14.28 9.96
CA VAL A 56 3.38 13.67 10.31
C VAL A 56 3.32 12.16 10.04
N CYS A 57 2.49 11.45 10.79
CA CYS A 57 2.28 10.02 10.58
C CYS A 57 1.55 9.75 9.25
N HIS A 58 2.08 8.87 8.40
CA HIS A 58 1.44 8.49 7.12
C HIS A 58 0.37 7.40 7.23
N ALA A 59 0.00 7.01 8.46
CA ALA A 59 -1.00 5.98 8.73
C ALA A 59 -0.72 4.62 8.02
N CYS A 60 0.55 4.23 7.97
CA CYS A 60 1.00 3.04 7.24
C CYS A 60 0.48 1.70 7.79
N GLY A 61 -0.15 1.66 8.96
CA GLY A 61 -0.66 0.46 9.62
C GLY A 61 0.02 0.18 10.96
N LEU A 62 1.26 0.66 11.14
CA LEU A 62 2.01 0.49 12.39
C LEU A 62 1.33 1.16 13.59
N GLN A 63 0.49 2.19 13.38
CA GLN A 63 -0.36 2.76 14.41
C GLN A 63 -1.34 1.75 15.03
N GLY A 64 -1.61 0.61 14.40
CA GLY A 64 -2.43 -0.44 14.99
C GLY A 64 -1.79 -1.09 16.22
N TRP A 65 -0.45 -1.04 16.32
CA TRP A 65 0.30 -1.89 17.25
C TRP A 65 1.42 -1.14 18.00
N HIS A 66 1.91 -0.01 17.47
CA HIS A 66 3.00 0.77 18.08
C HIS A 66 2.50 2.05 18.74
N THR A 67 2.71 2.19 20.05
CA THR A 67 2.18 3.30 20.86
C THR A 67 2.67 4.67 20.39
N ALA A 68 3.94 4.81 19.98
CA ALA A 68 4.43 6.10 19.49
C ALA A 68 3.72 6.52 18.18
N CYS A 69 3.36 5.56 17.34
CA CYS A 69 2.62 5.83 16.10
C CYS A 69 1.15 6.19 16.37
N GLN A 70 0.53 5.57 17.38
CA GLN A 70 -0.83 5.92 17.84
C GLN A 70 -0.90 7.38 18.30
N GLN A 71 0.06 7.80 19.12
CA GLN A 71 0.16 9.17 19.61
C GLN A 71 0.41 10.14 18.47
N LYS A 72 1.30 9.80 17.54
CA LYS A 72 1.62 10.68 16.41
C LYS A 72 0.45 10.85 15.44
N LEU A 73 -0.32 9.78 15.21
CA LEU A 73 -1.54 9.85 14.39
C LEU A 73 -2.60 10.78 15.00
N SER A 74 -2.76 10.78 16.33
CA SER A 74 -3.73 11.66 16.99
C SER A 74 -3.30 13.13 17.04
N GLN A 75 -1.99 13.38 17.02
CA GLN A 75 -1.39 14.73 16.98
C GLN A 75 -1.41 15.36 15.59
N GLY A 76 -1.39 14.55 14.52
CA GLY A 76 -1.38 14.98 13.12
C GLY A 76 -2.76 15.24 12.51
N LYS A 77 -3.75 15.70 13.29
CA LYS A 77 -5.04 16.12 12.72
C LYS A 77 -4.81 17.25 11.70
N ILE A 78 -5.13 16.96 10.44
CA ILE A 78 -5.49 17.97 9.43
C ILE A 78 -6.73 18.71 9.93
#